data_AF-A0A971W1I4-F1
#
_entry.id   AF-A0A971W1I4-F1
#
_cell.length_a   1.000
_cell.length_b   1.000
_cell.length_c   1.000
_cell.angle_alpha   90.00
_cell.angle_beta   90.00
_cell.angle_gamma   90.00
#
_symmetry.space_group_name_H-M   'P 1'
#
loop_
_entity.id
_entity.type
_entity.pdbx_description
1 polymer ?
#
loop_
_entity_poly.entity_id
_entity_poly.type
_entity_poly.pdbx_seq_one_letter_code
_entity_poly.pdbx_strand_id
1 'polypeptide(L)'
;MKYKEEYLGTKQECMGYLSEAYAKLLRNQLTVDGEAVVIPDDKEMEYKIKYDNDEFEGSLSMKITWINAEAEEEEEVEEEVEEEEEEEE
;
A
#
# COMPACT_ATOMS: atom_id res chain seq x y z
N MET A 1 0.60 6.77 -5.93
CA MET A 1 -0.41 7.44 -5.07
C MET A 1 -0.01 8.89 -4.83
N LYS A 2 -0.96 9.82 -4.74
CA LYS A 2 -0.72 11.27 -4.63
C LYS A 2 -0.22 11.72 -3.24
N TYR A 3 -0.75 11.11 -2.18
CA TYR A 3 -0.37 11.39 -0.79
C TYR A 3 0.49 10.24 -0.28
N LYS A 4 1.64 10.53 0.33
CA LYS A 4 2.56 9.52 0.88
C LYS A 4 3.36 10.07 2.06
N GLU A 5 3.68 9.20 3.00
CA GLU A 5 4.62 9.46 4.09
C GLU A 5 5.63 8.32 4.14
N GLU A 6 6.90 8.65 4.39
CA GLU A 6 8.01 7.70 4.38
C GLU A 6 8.74 7.79 5.73
N TYR A 7 8.97 6.64 6.36
CA TYR A 7 9.61 6.54 7.67
C TYR A 7 10.66 5.43 7.64
N LEU A 8 11.75 5.62 8.38
CA LEU A 8 12.78 4.60 8.60
C LEU A 8 12.93 4.39 10.10
N GLY A 9 12.88 3.14 10.56
CA GLY A 9 12.94 2.81 11.98
C GLY A 9 13.04 1.32 12.26
N THR A 10 13.02 0.96 13.53
CA THR A 10 13.04 -0.43 14.00
C THR A 10 11.70 -1.14 13.75
N LYS A 11 11.71 -2.48 13.84
CA LYS A 11 10.46 -3.28 13.79
C LYS A 11 9.43 -2.82 14.82
N GLN A 12 9.86 -2.47 16.03
CA GLN A 12 8.94 -2.02 17.08
C GLN A 12 8.26 -0.70 16.72
N GLU A 13 9.02 0.27 16.20
CA GLU A 13 8.48 1.56 15.77
C GLU A 13 7.54 1.40 14.58
N CYS A 14 7.92 0.58 13.59
CA CYS A 14 7.09 0.25 12.44
C CYS A 14 5.76 -0.41 12.86
N MET A 15 5.80 -1.46 13.68
CA MET A 15 4.58 -2.14 14.15
C MET A 15 3.71 -1.24 15.04
N GLY A 16 4.34 -0.36 15.85
CA GLY A 16 3.64 0.64 16.65
C GLY A 16 2.89 1.63 15.76
N TYR A 17 3.56 2.18 14.75
CA TYR A 17 2.95 3.09 13.78
C TYR A 17 1.80 2.43 13.02
N LEU A 18 1.99 1.23 12.46
CA LEU A 18 0.94 0.52 11.73
C LEU A 18 -0.30 0.25 12.58
N SER A 19 -0.11 -0.14 13.84
CA SER A 19 -1.21 -0.38 14.78
C SER A 19 -1.99 0.90 15.08
N GLU A 20 -1.28 2.02 15.30
CA GLU A 20 -1.91 3.32 15.52
C GLU A 20 -2.63 3.84 14.29
N ALA A 21 -1.99 3.75 13.11
CA ALA A 21 -2.57 4.15 11.84
C ALA A 21 -3.85 3.37 11.54
N TYR A 22 -3.84 2.06 11.76
CA TYR A 22 -5.03 1.22 11.60
C TYR A 22 -6.13 1.58 12.61
N ALA A 23 -5.79 1.84 13.87
CA ALA A 23 -6.76 2.29 14.87
C ALA A 23 -7.38 3.66 14.52
N LYS A 24 -6.60 4.59 13.94
CA LYS A 24 -7.10 5.87 13.41
C LYS A 24 -7.99 5.67 12.19
N LEU A 25 -7.62 4.76 11.28
CA LEU A 25 -8.41 4.43 10.10
C LEU A 25 -9.81 3.94 10.50
N LEU A 26 -9.90 2.98 11.43
CA LEU A 26 -11.18 2.45 11.93
C LEU A 26 -12.07 3.52 12.61
N ARG A 27 -11.50 4.67 12.98
CA ARG A 27 -12.21 5.80 13.58
C ARG A 27 -12.44 6.95 12.60
N ASN A 28 -12.09 6.78 11.32
CA ASN A 28 -12.10 7.83 10.29
C ASN A 28 -11.26 9.06 10.68
N GLN A 29 -10.12 8.83 11.32
CA GLN A 29 -9.19 9.85 11.83
C GLN A 29 -7.78 9.75 11.24
N LEU A 30 -7.55 8.82 10.31
CA LEU A 30 -6.24 8.69 9.66
C LEU A 30 -6.06 9.86 8.68
N THR A 31 -4.89 10.48 8.72
CA THR A 31 -4.44 11.48 7.77
C THR A 31 -3.11 11.04 7.16
N VAL A 32 -2.89 11.30 5.88
CA VAL A 32 -1.62 11.08 5.18
C VAL A 32 -1.22 12.38 4.50
N ASP A 33 -0.02 12.89 4.80
CA ASP A 33 0.46 14.20 4.30
C ASP A 33 -0.55 15.34 4.53
N GLY A 34 -1.20 15.33 5.70
CA GLY A 34 -2.24 16.28 6.08
C GLY A 34 -3.62 16.06 5.47
N GLU A 35 -3.78 15.13 4.53
CA GLU A 35 -5.07 14.80 3.90
C GLU A 35 -5.79 13.68 4.65
N ALA A 36 -7.09 13.86 4.94
CA ALA A 36 -7.89 12.83 5.60
C ALA A 36 -8.17 11.64 4.67
N VAL A 37 -7.92 10.42 5.15
CA VAL A 37 -8.27 9.20 4.44
C VAL A 37 -9.75 8.92 4.62
N VAL A 38 -10.50 8.92 3.52
CA VAL A 38 -11.95 8.66 3.49
C VAL A 38 -12.21 7.41 2.65
N ILE A 39 -12.60 6.32 3.32
CA ILE A 39 -13.00 5.06 2.67
C ILE A 39 -14.54 5.02 2.66
N PRO A 40 -15.19 4.81 1.50
CA PRO A 40 -16.65 4.73 1.42
C PRO A 40 -17.19 3.41 1.99
N ASP A 41 -18.30 3.48 2.73
CA ASP A 41 -18.94 2.30 3.35
C ASP A 41 -19.84 1.51 2.38
N ASP A 42 -20.14 2.08 1.21
CA ASP A 42 -21.12 1.59 0.25
C ASP A 42 -20.49 1.01 -1.04
N LYS A 43 -19.17 0.87 -1.09
CA LYS A 43 -18.43 0.40 -2.27
C LYS A 43 -17.80 -0.96 -2.04
N GLU A 44 -17.67 -1.72 -3.13
CA GLU A 44 -16.82 -2.91 -3.14
C GLU A 44 -15.35 -2.51 -3.06
N MET A 45 -14.58 -3.34 -2.37
CA MET A 45 -13.17 -3.10 -2.06
C MET A 45 -12.34 -4.25 -2.64
N GLU A 46 -11.32 -3.91 -3.40
CA GLU A 46 -10.25 -4.84 -3.73
C GLU A 46 -9.15 -4.73 -2.68
N TYR A 47 -8.63 -5.86 -2.20
CA TYR A 47 -7.51 -5.89 -1.27
C TYR A 47 -6.44 -6.89 -1.74
N LYS A 48 -5.18 -6.44 -1.75
CA LYS A 48 -4.01 -7.22 -2.20
C LYS A 48 -2.93 -7.18 -1.12
N ILE A 49 -2.37 -8.33 -0.77
CA ILE A 49 -1.22 -8.45 0.14
C ILE A 49 -0.12 -9.16 -0.63
N LYS A 50 1.02 -8.48 -0.83
CA LYS A 50 2.24 -9.05 -1.43
C LYS A 50 3.29 -9.16 -0.33
N TYR A 51 3.96 -10.30 -0.24
CA TYR A 51 5.08 -10.52 0.67
C TYR A 51 6.21 -11.16 -0.11
N ASP A 52 7.39 -10.56 0.00
CA ASP A 52 8.62 -11.05 -0.58
C ASP A 52 9.72 -11.05 0.48
N ASN A 53 10.56 -12.08 0.50
CA ASN A 53 11.65 -12.17 1.47
C ASN A 53 12.71 -13.15 0.99
N ASP A 54 13.89 -12.63 0.70
CA ASP A 54 15.07 -13.37 0.27
C ASP A 54 16.21 -13.29 1.30
N GLU A 55 17.45 -13.55 0.87
CA GLU A 55 18.64 -13.53 1.73
C GLU A 55 19.18 -12.11 2.04
N PHE A 56 18.80 -11.11 1.25
CA PHE A 56 19.26 -9.72 1.33
C PHE A 56 18.20 -8.78 1.89
N GLU A 57 16.93 -8.96 1.50
CA GLU A 57 15.84 -8.08 1.88
C GLU A 57 14.50 -8.78 2.07
N GLY A 58 13.55 -8.02 2.63
CA GLY A 58 12.17 -8.47 2.78
C GLY A 58 11.22 -7.29 2.70
N SER A 59 10.12 -7.49 1.99
CA SER A 59 9.10 -6.48 1.74
C SER A 59 7.70 -7.03 2.02
N LEU A 60 6.85 -6.18 2.60
CA LEU A 60 5.44 -6.44 2.80
C LEU A 60 4.66 -5.24 2.27
N SER A 61 3.76 -5.48 1.34
CA SER A 61 2.85 -4.48 0.80
C SER A 61 1.41 -4.89 1.03
N MET A 62 0.61 -3.97 1.57
CA MET A 62 -0.83 -4.14 1.79
C MET A 62 -1.55 -2.99 1.08
N LYS A 63 -2.34 -3.31 0.05
CA LYS A 63 -3.07 -2.34 -0.76
C LYS A 63 -4.58 -2.59 -0.64
N ILE A 64 -5.34 -1.52 -0.45
CA ILE A 64 -6.81 -1.50 -0.49
C ILE A 64 -7.21 -0.47 -1.56
N THR A 65 -8.07 -0.86 -2.49
CA THR A 65 -8.50 -0.04 -3.62
C THR A 65 -10.03 -0.04 -3.72
N TRP A 66 -10.61 1.11 -4.06
CA TRP A 66 -12.04 1.26 -4.35
C TRP A 66 -12.26 2.28 -5.45
N ILE A 67 -13.44 2.19 -6.07
CA ILE A 67 -13.84 3.05 -7.18
C ILE A 67 -14.84 4.09 -6.65
N ASN A 68 -14.45 5.37 -6.63
CA ASN A 68 -15.28 6.46 -6.08
C ASN A 68 -16.44 6.86 -7.03
N ALA A 69 -16.18 6.81 -8.33
CA ALA A 69 -17.15 6.95 -9.40
C ALA A 69 -16.76 5.93 -10.46
N GLU A 70 -17.71 5.38 -11.22
CA GLU A 70 -17.43 4.54 -12.40
C GLU A 70 -16.60 5.37 -13.39
N ALA A 71 -15.29 5.43 -13.17
CA ALA A 71 -14.33 5.93 -14.11
C ALA A 71 -14.27 4.85 -15.19
N GLU A 72 -14.56 5.23 -16.43
CA GLU A 72 -14.30 4.38 -17.60
C GLU A 72 -12.88 3.81 -17.44
N GLU A 73 -12.76 2.49 -17.50
CA GLU A 73 -11.54 1.72 -17.24
C GLU A 73 -10.32 2.36 -17.95
N GLU A 74 -9.46 3.06 -17.21
CA GLU A 74 -8.07 3.21 -17.60
C GLU A 74 -7.33 1.99 -17.03
N GLU A 75 -6.99 1.04 -17.91
CA GLU A 75 -6.07 -0.06 -17.62
C GLU A 75 -4.76 0.53 -17.05
N GLU A 76 -4.62 0.53 -15.72
CA GLU A 76 -3.30 0.63 -15.08
C GLU A 76 -2.58 -0.70 -15.37
N VAL A 77 -1.82 -0.75 -16.46
CA VAL A 77 -0.87 -1.84 -16.73
C VAL A 77 0.15 -1.85 -15.58
N GLU A 78 0.04 -2.80 -14.65
CA GLU A 78 1.14 -3.19 -13.75
C GLU A 78 2.28 -3.70 -14.66
N GLU A 79 3.28 -2.86 -14.95
CA GLU A 79 4.52 -3.26 -15.62
C GLU A 79 5.31 -4.15 -14.65
N GLU A 80 5.08 -5.47 -14.72
CA GLU A 80 5.96 -6.46 -14.11
C GLU A 80 7.23 -6.54 -14.97
N VAL A 81 8.24 -5.74 -14.61
CA VAL A 81 9.59 -5.91 -15.15
C VAL A 81 10.21 -7.12 -14.44
N GLU A 82 10.06 -8.31 -15.03
CA GLU A 82 10.98 -9.43 -14.76
C GLU A 82 12.32 -9.06 -15.40
N GLU A 83 13.28 -8.61 -14.59
CA GLU A 83 14.69 -8.59 -15.00
C GLU A 83 15.16 -10.06 -15.06
N GLU A 84 15.06 -10.68 -16.24
CA GLU A 84 15.81 -11.90 -16.53
C GLU A 84 17.30 -11.52 -16.57
N GLU A 85 18.02 -11.86 -15.50
CA GLU A 85 19.48 -11.93 -15.51
C GLU A 85 19.90 -12.99 -16.55
N GLU A 86 20.23 -12.57 -17.77
CA GLU A 86 21.05 -13.38 -18.68
C GLU A 86 22.44 -13.51 -18.03
N GLU A 87 22.68 -14.66 -17.41
CA GLU A 87 24.00 -15.08 -16.91
C GLU A 87 25.05 -14.93 -18.02
N GLU A 88 26.11 -14.20 -17.69
CA GLU A 88 27.31 -14.02 -18.51
C GLU A 88 28.13 -15.33 -18.66
N GLU A 89 28.70 -15.49 -19.86
CA GLU A 89 29.86 -16.32 -20.29
C GLU A 89 29.73 -17.85 -20.52
#